data_AF-A0A9D2U7B7-F1
#
_entry.id   AF-A0A9D2U7B7-F1
#
_cell.length_a   1.000
_cell.length_b   1.000
_cell.length_c   1.000
_cell.angle_alpha   90.00
_cell.angle_beta   90.00
_cell.angle_gamma   90.00
#
_symmetry.space_group_name_H-M   'P 1'
#
loop_
_entity.id
_entity.type
_entity.pdbx_description
1 polymer ?
#
loop_
_entity_poly.entity_id
_entity_poly.type
_entity_poly.pdbx_seq_one_letter_code
_entity_poly.pdbx_strand_id
1 'polypeptide(L)'
;MATVDRAINECIEEDVLRDFLMEHKAEARAMSIFEYDQERHMQQEREAGIEKGERQLLRRLVQKNLSRGMSFAEIAEVLDETEERIREIAAEVAGEQKE
;
A
#
# COMPACT_ATOMS: atom_id res chain seq x y z
N MET A 1 -9.95 -35.93 -7.19
CA MET A 1 -9.80 -35.08 -5.98
C MET A 1 -10.24 -35.77 -4.68
N ALA A 2 -10.84 -36.98 -4.71
CA ALA A 2 -11.43 -37.61 -3.52
C ALA A 2 -10.47 -38.35 -2.55
N THR A 3 -9.17 -38.44 -2.83
CA THR A 3 -8.23 -39.20 -1.98
C THR A 3 -7.73 -38.38 -0.78
N VAL A 4 -7.55 -37.07 -0.98
CA VAL A 4 -7.01 -36.17 0.05
C VAL A 4 -8.06 -35.89 1.12
N ASP A 5 -9.29 -35.57 0.71
CA ASP A 5 -10.39 -35.31 1.64
C ASP A 5 -10.71 -36.53 2.52
N ARG A 6 -10.62 -37.74 1.94
CA ARG A 6 -10.81 -38.98 2.71
C ARG A 6 -9.72 -39.17 3.77
N ALA A 7 -8.45 -38.98 3.41
CA ALA A 7 -7.35 -39.08 4.36
C ALA A 7 -7.42 -38.00 5.47
N ILE A 8 -7.86 -36.79 5.12
CA ILE A 8 -8.10 -35.72 6.10
C ILE A 8 -9.19 -36.13 7.08
N ASN A 9 -10.32 -36.66 6.59
CA ASN A 9 -11.42 -37.09 7.44
C ASN A 9 -11.01 -38.25 8.36
N GLU A 10 -10.27 -39.24 7.86
CA GLU A 10 -9.73 -40.34 8.68
C GLU A 10 -8.81 -39.82 9.79
N CYS A 11 -7.91 -38.87 9.50
CA CYS A 11 -7.05 -38.25 10.52
C CYS A 11 -7.81 -37.38 11.54
N ILE A 12 -8.97 -36.83 11.16
CA ILE A 12 -9.86 -36.12 12.07
C ILE A 12 -10.61 -37.12 12.96
N GLU A 13 -11.15 -38.19 12.38
CA GLU A 13 -11.89 -39.24 13.10
C GLU A 13 -11.01 -40.02 14.07
N GLU A 14 -9.76 -40.30 13.70
CA GLU A 14 -8.75 -40.96 14.53
C GLU A 14 -8.04 -40.00 15.50
N ASP A 15 -8.47 -38.73 15.55
CA ASP A 15 -7.96 -37.68 16.43
C ASP A 15 -6.46 -37.35 16.29
N VAL A 16 -5.80 -37.88 15.26
CA VAL A 16 -4.40 -37.64 14.93
C VAL A 16 -4.13 -36.13 14.76
N LEU A 17 -5.05 -35.41 14.11
CA LEU A 17 -4.92 -33.97 13.92
C LEU A 17 -5.06 -33.18 15.24
N ARG A 18 -5.90 -33.66 16.16
CA ARG A 18 -6.07 -33.03 17.48
C ARG A 18 -4.79 -33.15 18.29
N ASP A 19 -4.23 -34.35 18.37
CA ASP A 19 -3.06 -34.63 19.19
C ASP A 19 -1.84 -33.85 18.66
N PHE A 20 -1.68 -33.81 17.32
CA PHE A 20 -0.66 -33.00 16.64
C PHE A 20 -0.78 -31.49 16.97
N LEU A 21 -1.98 -30.91 16.86
CA LEU A 21 -2.20 -29.48 17.14
C LEU A 21 -2.08 -29.14 18.63
N MET A 22 -2.36 -30.10 19.53
CA MET A 22 -2.15 -29.93 20.96
C MET A 22 -0.66 -29.92 21.31
N GLU A 23 0.13 -30.82 20.73
CA GLU A 23 1.59 -30.88 20.91
C GLU A 23 2.28 -29.64 20.32
N HIS A 24 1.85 -29.20 19.13
CA HIS A 24 2.44 -28.06 18.42
C HIS A 24 1.62 -26.76 18.54
N LYS A 25 0.83 -26.60 19.62
CA LYS A 25 -0.13 -25.50 19.79
C LYS A 25 0.46 -24.10 19.64
N ALA A 26 1.68 -23.88 20.13
CA ALA A 26 2.34 -22.58 20.03
C ALA A 26 2.72 -22.24 18.59
N GLU A 27 3.19 -23.22 17.83
CA GLU A 27 3.59 -23.10 16.43
C GLU A 27 2.36 -22.99 15.51
N ALA A 28 1.33 -23.80 15.74
CA ALA A 28 0.04 -23.71 15.04
C ALA A 28 -0.64 -22.35 15.28
N ARG A 29 -0.57 -21.83 16.51
CA ARG A 29 -1.06 -20.48 16.82
C ARG A 29 -0.24 -19.40 16.13
N ALA A 30 1.09 -19.54 16.10
CA ALA A 30 1.96 -18.60 15.41
C ALA A 30 1.65 -18.59 13.91
N MET A 31 1.59 -19.75 13.26
CA MET A 31 1.25 -19.91 11.84
C MET A 31 -0.15 -19.37 11.52
N SER A 32 -1.15 -19.64 12.37
CA SER A 32 -2.54 -19.16 12.18
C SER A 32 -2.70 -17.64 12.39
N ILE A 33 -1.86 -17.00 13.20
CA ILE A 33 -1.81 -15.52 13.33
C ILE A 33 -1.02 -14.89 12.17
N PHE A 34 -0.09 -15.65 11.59
CA PHE A 34 0.74 -15.28 10.46
C PHE A 34 0.19 -15.83 9.13
N GLU A 35 -1.13 -15.84 8.94
CA GLU A 35 -1.67 -15.63 7.59
C GLU A 35 -1.29 -14.20 7.18
N TYR A 36 -0.01 -14.05 6.84
CA TYR A 36 0.55 -12.88 6.24
C TYR A 36 -0.09 -12.80 4.87
N ASP A 37 -1.12 -11.97 4.80
CA ASP A 37 -1.74 -11.55 3.55
C ASP A 37 -0.72 -10.67 2.80
N GLN A 38 0.26 -11.36 2.22
CA GLN A 38 1.34 -10.79 1.43
C GLN A 38 0.78 -9.96 0.27
N GLU A 39 -0.40 -10.34 -0.24
CA GLU A 39 -1.12 -9.60 -1.26
C GLU A 39 -1.58 -8.24 -0.73
N ARG A 40 -2.19 -8.18 0.46
CA ARG A 40 -2.55 -6.90 1.09
C ARG A 40 -1.34 -6.00 1.34
N HIS A 41 -0.24 -6.53 1.83
CA HIS A 41 0.97 -5.73 2.05
C HIS A 41 1.57 -5.22 0.74
N MET A 42 1.71 -6.08 -0.28
CA MET A 42 2.22 -5.66 -1.59
C MET A 42 1.29 -4.67 -2.31
N GLN A 43 -0.01 -4.77 -2.09
CA GLN A 43 -0.98 -3.83 -2.65
C GLN A 43 -0.87 -2.45 -1.99
N GLN A 44 -0.76 -2.40 -0.66
CA GLN A 44 -0.55 -1.14 0.06
C GLN A 44 0.75 -0.44 -0.35
N GLU A 45 1.85 -1.19 -0.51
CA GLU A 45 3.12 -0.60 -0.96
C GLU A 45 3.06 -0.09 -2.41
N ARG A 46 2.32 -0.78 -3.29
CA ARG A 46 2.09 -0.32 -4.66
C ARG A 46 1.26 0.96 -4.70
N GLU A 47 0.16 1.02 -3.97
CA GLU A 47 -0.73 2.18 -3.91
C GLU A 47 0.00 3.40 -3.34
N ALA A 48 0.76 3.22 -2.25
CA ALA A 48 1.60 4.28 -1.67
C ALA A 48 2.70 4.75 -2.65
N GLY A 49 3.28 3.83 -3.42
CA GLY A 49 4.27 4.14 -4.45
C GLY A 49 3.70 4.97 -5.60
N ILE A 50 2.49 4.66 -6.06
CA ILE A 50 1.78 5.40 -7.10
C ILE A 50 1.43 6.81 -6.60
N GLU A 51 0.81 6.93 -5.42
CA GLU A 51 0.42 8.24 -4.87
C GLU A 51 1.65 9.16 -4.68
N LYS A 52 2.75 8.59 -4.19
CA LYS A 52 4.01 9.34 -4.05
C LYS A 52 4.55 9.80 -5.40
N GLY A 53 4.47 8.96 -6.43
CA GLY A 53 4.90 9.28 -7.79
C GLY A 53 4.06 10.41 -8.42
N GLU A 54 2.74 10.35 -8.28
CA GLU A 54 1.81 11.37 -8.78
C GLU A 54 2.06 12.71 -8.08
N ARG A 55 2.20 12.69 -6.74
CA ARG A 55 2.50 13.90 -5.96
C ARG A 55 3.84 14.52 -6.37
N GLN A 56 4.88 13.71 -6.58
CA GLN A 56 6.18 14.20 -7.05
C GLN A 56 6.11 14.79 -8.46
N LEU A 57 5.36 14.16 -9.37
CA LEU A 57 5.15 14.67 -10.72
C LEU A 57 4.45 16.04 -10.67
N LEU A 58 3.38 16.14 -9.89
CA LEU A 58 2.61 17.38 -9.73
C LEU A 58 3.49 18.51 -9.18
N ARG A 59 4.27 18.23 -8.13
CA ARG A 59 5.27 19.16 -7.58
C ARG A 59 6.25 19.67 -8.63
N ARG A 60 6.80 18.75 -9.44
CA ARG A 60 7.75 19.10 -10.51
C ARG A 60 7.10 19.96 -11.60
N LEU A 61 5.86 19.67 -11.97
CA LEU A 61 5.10 20.44 -12.96
C LEU A 61 4.80 21.85 -12.45
N VAL A 62 4.33 21.98 -11.22
CA VAL A 62 4.09 23.28 -10.57
C VAL A 62 5.36 24.10 -10.53
N GLN A 63 6.48 23.54 -10.04
CA GLN A 63 7.76 24.25 -10.00
C GLN A 63 8.25 24.67 -11.39
N LYS A 64 8.10 23.81 -12.40
CA LYS A 64 8.49 24.09 -13.79
C LYS A 64 7.62 25.18 -14.42
N ASN A 65 6.33 25.24 -14.14
CA ASN A 65 5.47 26.27 -14.69
C ASN A 65 5.66 27.61 -13.97
N LEU A 66 5.89 27.60 -12.66
CA LEU A 66 6.27 28.79 -11.90
C LEU A 66 7.59 29.39 -12.39
N SER A 67 8.60 28.57 -12.69
CA SER A 67 9.88 29.06 -13.24
C SER A 67 9.76 29.64 -14.66
N ARG A 68 8.67 29.32 -15.37
CA ARG A 68 8.30 29.92 -16.66
C ARG A 68 7.49 31.20 -16.53
N GLY A 69 7.20 31.64 -15.30
CA GLY A 69 6.46 32.87 -15.00
C GLY A 69 4.94 32.75 -15.12
N MET A 70 4.41 31.52 -15.15
CA MET A 70 2.95 31.30 -15.14
C MET A 70 2.36 31.64 -13.77
N SER A 71 1.15 32.18 -13.77
CA SER A 71 0.38 32.46 -12.55
C SER A 71 -0.23 31.17 -11.98
N PHE A 72 -0.60 31.21 -10.69
CA PHE A 72 -1.26 30.07 -10.04
C PHE A 72 -2.58 29.67 -10.71
N ALA A 73 -3.34 30.63 -11.24
CA ALA A 73 -4.60 30.39 -11.95
C ALA A 73 -4.38 29.63 -13.28
N GLU A 74 -3.38 30.03 -14.06
CA GLU A 74 -3.03 29.34 -15.31
C GLU A 74 -2.51 27.93 -15.04
N ILE A 75 -1.73 27.75 -13.96
CA ILE A 75 -1.23 26.43 -13.57
C ILE A 75 -2.37 25.53 -13.11
N ALA A 76 -3.31 26.06 -12.32
CA ALA A 76 -4.51 25.36 -11.89
C ALA A 76 -5.33 24.87 -13.10
N GLU A 77 -5.56 25.74 -14.09
CA GLU A 77 -6.27 25.38 -15.32
C GLU A 77 -5.52 24.33 -16.17
N VAL A 78 -4.20 24.48 -16.34
CA VAL A 78 -3.38 23.55 -17.15
C VAL A 78 -3.26 22.17 -16.49
N LEU A 79 -3.24 22.12 -15.17
CA LEU A 79 -3.10 20.88 -14.41
C LEU A 79 -4.44 20.28 -13.97
N ASP A 80 -5.56 20.93 -14.31
CA ASP A 80 -6.92 20.57 -13.88
C ASP A 80 -7.03 20.39 -12.35
N GLU A 81 -6.39 21.33 -11.63
CA GLU A 81 -6.24 21.34 -10.18
C GLU A 81 -6.72 22.67 -9.61
N THR A 82 -7.00 22.73 -8.31
CA THR A 82 -7.45 24.01 -7.71
C THR A 82 -6.28 24.94 -7.41
N GLU A 83 -6.52 26.25 -7.46
CA GLU A 83 -5.51 27.24 -7.06
C GLU A 83 -5.02 27.03 -5.63
N GLU A 84 -5.89 26.60 -4.70
CA GLU A 84 -5.45 26.29 -3.34
C GLU A 84 -4.43 25.15 -3.33
N ARG A 85 -4.68 24.10 -4.12
CA ARG A 85 -3.80 22.94 -4.22
C ARG A 85 -2.45 23.29 -4.84
N ILE A 86 -2.43 24.12 -5.88
CA ILE A 86 -1.18 24.59 -6.48
C ILE A 86 -0.39 25.45 -5.47
N ARG A 87 -1.06 26.28 -4.66
CA ARG A 87 -0.40 27.10 -3.62
C ARG A 87 0.18 26.24 -2.49
N GLU A 88 -0.55 25.23 -2.04
CA GLU A 88 -0.09 24.23 -1.06
C GLU A 88 1.20 23.58 -1.55
N ILE A 89 1.17 23.06 -2.77
CA ILE A 89 2.30 22.38 -3.42
C ILE A 89 3.50 23.31 -3.62
N ALA A 90 3.26 24.56 -4.04
CA ALA A 90 4.32 25.55 -4.18
C ALA A 90 5.00 25.88 -2.83
N ALA A 91 4.22 25.93 -1.74
CA ALA A 91 4.73 26.14 -0.39
C ALA A 91 5.56 24.93 0.10
N GLU A 92 5.10 23.70 -0.15
CA GLU A 92 5.86 22.48 0.15
C GLU A 92 7.22 22.45 -0.57
N VAL A 93 7.23 22.75 -1.87
CA VAL A 93 8.46 22.78 -2.68
C VAL A 93 9.43 23.88 -2.22
N ALA A 94 8.93 24.99 -1.69
CA ALA A 94 9.75 26.05 -1.12
C ALA A 94 10.29 25.70 0.29
N GLY A 95 9.56 24.89 1.06
CA GLY A 95 9.95 24.43 2.39
C GLY A 95 11.08 23.39 2.37
N GLU A 96 11.05 22.46 1.41
CA GLU A 96 12.04 21.38 1.32
C GLU A 96 13.42 21.79 0.77
N GLN A 97 13.54 22.99 0.16
CA GLN A 97 14.84 23.52 -0.27
C GLN A 97 15.65 24.15 0.87
N LYS A 98 15.12 24.16 2.10
CA LYS A 98 15.75 24.76 3.28
C LYS A 98 16.34 23.75 4.28
N GLU A 99 16.30 22.45 3.98
CA GLU A 99 16.93 21.40 4.81
C GLU A 99 18.27 20.93 4.22
#